data_AF-A0A1A0UZL4-F1
#
_entry.id   AF-A0A1A0UZL4-F1
#
_cell.length_a   1.000
_cell.length_b   1.000
_cell.length_c   1.000
_cell.angle_alpha   90.00
_cell.angle_beta   90.00
_cell.angle_gamma   90.00
#
_symmetry.space_group_name_H-M   'P 1'
#
loop_
_entity.id
_entity.type
_entity.pdbx_description
1 polymer ?
#
loop_
_entity_poly.entity_id
_entity_poly.type
_entity_poly.pdbx_seq_one_letter_code
_entity_poly.pdbx_strand_id
1 'polypeptide(L)'
;MRRRIPTLMLRADAMFKRLKASRLDNSTEAEMRRLAQVRLLIIDDFALQPLDAMATADFYELVVARHQRSATIVTSNRGPDNGSRS
;
A
#
# COMPACT_ATOMS: atom_id res chain seq x y z
N MET A 1 -18.03 24.98 2.75
CA MET A 1 -18.69 23.66 2.82
C MET A 1 -17.62 22.57 2.78
N ARG A 2 -17.43 21.78 3.84
CA ARG A 2 -16.41 20.70 3.89
C ARG A 2 -17.02 19.43 3.28
N ARG A 3 -16.54 19.01 2.10
CA ARG A 3 -17.00 17.75 1.47
C ARG A 3 -16.22 16.57 2.03
N ARG A 4 -16.91 15.54 2.53
CA ARG A 4 -16.26 14.31 3.01
C ARG A 4 -15.66 13.56 1.81
N ILE A 5 -14.36 13.26 1.87
CA ILE A 5 -13.67 12.44 0.87
C ILE A 5 -13.65 10.99 1.39
N PRO A 6 -14.23 10.02 0.67
CA PRO A 6 -14.07 8.60 0.97
C PRO A 6 -12.59 8.26 1.09
N THR A 7 -12.19 7.83 2.29
CA THR A 7 -10.79 7.57 2.66
C THR A 7 -10.70 6.17 3.20
N LEU A 8 -9.71 5.41 2.71
CA LEU A 8 -9.31 4.13 3.28
C LEU A 8 -7.93 4.32 3.90
N MET A 9 -7.80 3.96 5.17
CA MET A 9 -6.52 3.94 5.88
C MET A 9 -6.21 2.51 6.32
N LEU A 10 -5.00 2.05 6.06
CA LEU A 10 -4.49 0.74 6.45
C LEU A 10 -3.02 0.87 6.83
N ARG A 11 -2.55 0.04 7.76
CA ARG A 11 -1.11 -0.19 7.91
C ARG A 11 -0.58 -1.02 6.75
N ALA A 12 0.67 -0.76 6.35
CA ALA A 12 1.32 -1.47 5.24
C ALA A 12 1.37 -2.99 5.46
N ASP A 13 1.74 -3.44 6.66
CA ASP A 13 1.80 -4.86 7.03
C ASP A 13 0.44 -5.57 6.88
N ALA A 14 -0.64 -4.92 7.34
CA ALA A 14 -1.99 -5.44 7.22
C ALA A 14 -2.44 -5.50 5.75
N MET A 15 -2.08 -4.50 4.93
CA MET A 15 -2.37 -4.49 3.50
C MET A 15 -1.67 -5.65 2.79
N PHE A 16 -0.36 -5.84 2.99
CA PHE A 16 0.38 -6.94 2.36
C PHE A 16 -0.05 -8.31 2.85
N LYS A 17 -0.34 -8.46 4.16
CA LYS A 17 -0.89 -9.71 4.70
C LYS A 17 -2.22 -10.06 4.05
N ARG A 18 -3.09 -9.07 3.81
CA ARG A 18 -4.37 -9.27 3.12
C ARG A 18 -4.18 -9.65 1.65
N LEU A 19 -3.27 -8.98 0.94
CA LEU A 19 -2.94 -9.33 -0.45
C LEU A 19 -2.30 -10.73 -0.56
N LYS A 20 -1.51 -11.15 0.44
CA LYS A 20 -0.98 -12.51 0.50
C LYS A 20 -2.08 -13.54 0.75
N ALA A 21 -2.99 -13.27 1.69
CA ALA A 21 -4.10 -14.16 2.00
C ALA A 21 -5.07 -14.29 0.81
N SER A 22 -5.34 -13.18 0.10
CA SER A 22 -6.24 -13.16 -1.05
C SER A 22 -5.75 -13.97 -2.26
N ARG A 23 -4.50 -14.45 -2.24
CA ARG A 23 -3.98 -15.39 -3.23
C ARG A 23 -4.44 -16.82 -2.96
N LEU A 24 -4.68 -17.17 -1.69
CA LEU A 24 -5.11 -18.50 -1.29
C LEU A 24 -6.59 -18.74 -1.60
N ASP A 25 -7.38 -17.67 -1.69
CA ASP A 25 -8.81 -17.71 -1.99
C ASP A 25 -9.16 -17.12 -3.37
N ASN A 26 -8.16 -16.87 -4.22
CA ASN A 26 -8.29 -16.29 -5.56
C ASN A 26 -8.99 -14.92 -5.61
N SER A 27 -9.00 -14.15 -4.52
CA SER A 27 -9.59 -12.80 -4.46
C SER A 27 -8.59 -11.64 -4.65
N THR A 28 -7.35 -11.93 -5.06
CA THR A 28 -6.27 -10.92 -5.19
C THR A 28 -6.66 -9.76 -6.11
N GLU A 29 -7.22 -10.07 -7.28
CA GLU A 29 -7.63 -9.05 -8.24
C GLU A 29 -8.73 -8.12 -7.66
N ALA A 30 -9.69 -8.70 -6.93
CA ALA A 30 -10.75 -7.95 -6.29
C ALA A 30 -10.20 -7.01 -5.20
N GLU A 31 -9.25 -7.47 -4.38
CA GLU A 31 -8.63 -6.62 -3.36
C GLU A 31 -7.77 -5.51 -3.99
N MET A 32 -6.99 -5.83 -5.04
CA MET A 32 -6.20 -4.83 -5.75
C MET A 32 -7.09 -3.75 -6.37
N ARG A 33 -8.18 -4.15 -7.03
CA ARG A 33 -9.19 -3.25 -7.58
C ARG A 33 -9.82 -2.36 -6.50
N ARG A 34 -10.17 -2.94 -5.35
CA ARG A 34 -10.71 -2.21 -4.20
C ARG A 34 -9.74 -1.11 -3.74
N LEU A 35 -8.46 -1.46 -3.57
CA LEU A 35 -7.41 -0.51 -3.18
C LEU A 35 -7.16 0.56 -4.25
N ALA A 36 -7.15 0.19 -5.54
CA ALA A 36 -6.89 1.12 -6.64
C ALA A 36 -8.03 2.16 -6.85
N GLN A 37 -9.27 1.82 -6.50
CA GLN A 37 -10.43 2.69 -6.75
C GLN A 37 -10.74 3.70 -5.63
N VAL A 38 -10.14 3.56 -4.44
CA VAL A 38 -10.40 4.51 -3.34
C VAL A 38 -9.88 5.91 -3.70
N ARG A 39 -10.69 6.95 -3.44
CA ARG A 39 -10.33 8.35 -3.72
C ARG A 39 -9.08 8.82 -2.97
N LEU A 40 -9.00 8.52 -1.68
CA LEU A 40 -7.81 8.74 -0.85
C LEU A 40 -7.43 7.43 -0.15
N LEU A 41 -6.27 6.89 -0.49
CA LEU A 41 -5.67 5.75 0.19
C LEU A 41 -4.52 6.24 1.08
N ILE A 42 -4.55 5.86 2.35
CA ILE A 42 -3.47 6.12 3.31
C ILE A 42 -2.84 4.78 3.69
N ILE A 43 -1.55 4.63 3.41
CA ILE A 43 -0.74 3.48 3.78
C ILE A 43 0.20 3.93 4.89
N ASP A 44 -0.09 3.49 6.11
CA ASP A 44 0.65 3.86 7.32
C ASP A 44 1.78 2.87 7.62
N ASP A 45 2.83 3.29 8.35
CA ASP A 45 3.97 2.44 8.76
C ASP A 45 4.69 1.71 7.59
N PHE A 46 4.78 2.35 6.42
CA PHE A 46 5.41 1.74 5.26
C PHE A 46 6.90 1.47 5.48
N ALA A 47 7.37 0.32 4.98
CA ALA A 47 8.77 -0.11 5.04
C ALA A 47 9.39 -0.14 6.46
N LEU A 48 8.57 -0.19 7.52
CA LEU A 48 9.01 -0.44 8.88
C LEU A 48 9.76 -1.78 9.00
N GLN A 49 9.38 -2.76 8.16
CA GLN A 49 10.12 -3.99 7.92
C GLN A 49 10.53 -4.07 6.44
N PRO A 50 11.60 -4.79 6.09
CA PRO A 50 11.94 -5.05 4.69
C PRO A 50 10.77 -5.67 3.94
N LEU A 51 10.48 -5.14 2.75
CA LEU A 51 9.48 -5.73 1.85
C LEU A 51 10.10 -6.93 1.14
N ASP A 52 9.38 -8.04 1.10
CA ASP A 52 9.75 -9.15 0.22
C ASP A 52 9.45 -8.82 -1.25
N ALA A 53 9.89 -9.69 -2.17
CA ALA A 53 9.72 -9.47 -3.60
C ALA A 53 8.24 -9.36 -4.01
N MET A 54 7.35 -10.09 -3.34
CA MET A 54 5.92 -10.09 -3.63
C MET A 54 5.24 -8.81 -3.14
N ALA A 55 5.55 -8.37 -1.92
CA ALA A 55 5.07 -7.10 -1.38
C ALA A 55 5.57 -5.91 -2.22
N THR A 56 6.81 -5.98 -2.70
CA THR A 56 7.38 -4.98 -3.61
C THR A 56 6.62 -4.92 -4.93
N ALA A 57 6.34 -6.07 -5.54
CA ALA A 57 5.57 -6.16 -6.77
C ALA A 57 4.12 -5.65 -6.59
N ASP A 58 3.45 -6.06 -5.50
CA ASP A 58 2.10 -5.63 -5.15
C ASP A 58 2.01 -4.11 -4.98
N PHE A 59 2.99 -3.53 -4.28
CA PHE A 59 3.03 -2.10 -4.07
C PHE A 59 3.26 -1.35 -5.38
N TYR A 60 4.17 -1.84 -6.23
CA TYR A 60 4.42 -1.25 -7.55
C TYR A 60 3.15 -1.28 -8.43
N GLU A 61 2.46 -2.41 -8.50
CA GLU A 61 1.21 -2.56 -9.25
C GLU A 61 0.15 -1.57 -8.75
N LEU A 62 -0.02 -1.47 -7.42
CA LEU A 62 -0.96 -0.53 -6.82
C LEU A 62 -0.60 0.93 -7.13
N VAL A 63 0.69 1.29 -7.09
CA VAL A 63 1.18 2.63 -7.43
C VAL A 63 0.88 2.94 -8.88
N VAL A 64 1.19 2.04 -9.82
CA VAL A 64 0.91 2.22 -11.25
C VAL A 64 -0.59 2.38 -11.49
N ALA A 65 -1.43 1.54 -10.87
CA ALA A 65 -2.88 1.59 -11.02
C ALA A 65 -3.50 2.90 -10.50
N ARG A 66 -2.87 3.54 -9.51
CA ARG A 66 -3.34 4.79 -8.87
C ARG A 66 -2.69 6.05 -9.45
N HIS A 67 -1.54 5.92 -10.11
CA HIS A 67 -0.78 7.05 -10.67
C HIS A 67 -1.66 7.91 -11.57
N GLN A 68 -1.67 9.23 -11.31
CA GLN A 68 -2.50 10.23 -12.00
C GLN A 68 -4.03 9.99 -11.95
N ARG A 69 -4.52 9.01 -11.18
CA ARG A 69 -5.94 8.65 -11.09
C ARG A 69 -6.55 8.89 -9.71
N SER A 70 -5.79 8.66 -8.63
CA SER A 70 -6.28 8.84 -7.26
C SER A 70 -5.14 9.16 -6.29
N ALA A 71 -5.47 9.82 -5.17
CA ALA A 71 -4.46 10.30 -4.23
C ALA A 71 -4.01 9.19 -3.28
N THR A 72 -2.71 9.08 -3.06
CA THR A 72 -2.12 8.12 -2.11
C THR A 72 -1.22 8.87 -1.15
N ILE A 73 -1.39 8.65 0.15
CA ILE A 73 -0.48 9.11 1.19
C ILE A 73 0.22 7.89 1.76
N VAL A 74 1.54 7.97 1.88
CA VAL A 74 2.36 6.94 2.51
C VAL A 74 3.13 7.59 3.65
N THR A 75 3.08 6.99 4.84
CA THR A 75 3.95 7.37 5.95
C THR A 75 5.01 6.29 6.11
N SER A 76 6.21 6.68 6.52
CA SER A 76 7.29 5.74 6.84
C SER A 76 7.98 6.23 8.10
N ASN A 77 8.13 5.30 9.04
CA ASN A 77 8.89 5.52 10.27
C ASN A 77 10.30 4.90 10.16
N ARG A 78 10.70 4.43 8.97
CA ARG A 78 12.07 4.01 8.72
C ARG A 78 12.95 5.26 8.71
N GLY A 79 13.85 5.37 9.70
CA GLY A 79 14.91 6.37 9.67
C GLY A 79 15.75 6.21 8.40
N PRO A 80 16.46 7.26 7.94
CA PRO A 80 17.42 7.11 6.85
C PRO A 80 18.33 5.92 7.19
N ASP A 81 18.43 4.96 6.27
CA ASP A 81 19.41 3.89 6.38
C ASP A 81 20.76 4.62 6.41
N ASN A 82 21.33 4.77 7.61
CA ASN A 82 22.70 5.20 7.77
C ASN A 82 23.52 4.05 7.23
N GLY A 83 23.70 4.05 5.90
CA GLY A 83 24.37 3.00 5.18
C GLY A 83 25.57 2.59 5.99
N SER A 84 25.53 1.36 6.51
CA SER A 84 26.70 0.74 7.07
C SER A 84 27.69 0.69 5.91
N ARG A 85 28.54 1.71 5.86
CA ARG A 85 29.82 1.66 5.16
C ARG A 85 30.53 0.47 5.78
N SER A 86 30.38 -0.68 5.14
CA SER A 86 31.29 -1.81 5.22
C SER A 86 32.01 -1.84 3.89
#